data_AF-A0A077PCY7-F1
#
_entry.id   AF-A0A077PCY7-F1
#
_cell.length_a   1.000
_cell.length_b   1.000
_cell.length_c   1.000
_cell.angle_alpha   90.00
_cell.angle_beta   90.00
_cell.angle_gamma   90.00
#
_symmetry.space_group_name_H-M   'P 1'
#
loop_
_entity.id
_entity.type
_entity.pdbx_description
1 polymer ?
#
loop_
_entity_poly.entity_id
_entity_poly.type
_entity_poly.pdbx_seq_one_letter_code
_entity_poly.pdbx_strand_id
1 'polypeptide(L)'
;MNKHLNTQGMTYTAEIELIGFLPYGITDIRANGRIYQDADQRWRDGVKIITSSVQNIHSFYSDGYIRTRNSVYKIRRAGNE
;
A
#
# COMPACT_ATOMS: atom_id res chain seq x y z
N MET A 1 0.51 31.82 2.27
CA MET A 1 1.15 30.58 2.74
C MET A 1 0.61 29.43 1.92
N ASN A 2 1.17 29.22 0.72
CA ASN A 2 0.71 28.17 -0.19
C ASN A 2 1.35 26.86 0.24
N LYS A 3 0.57 26.01 0.94
CA LYS A 3 0.94 24.60 1.11
C LYS A 3 0.76 23.92 -0.25
N HIS A 4 1.76 24.07 -1.11
CA HIS A 4 1.96 23.14 -2.20
C HIS A 4 2.14 21.77 -1.56
N LEU A 5 1.07 20.96 -1.61
CA LEU A 5 1.13 19.54 -1.30
C LEU A 5 2.24 18.98 -2.16
N ASN A 6 3.32 18.55 -1.52
CA ASN A 6 4.48 18.00 -2.19
C ASN A 6 4.10 16.65 -2.80
N THR A 7 3.49 16.67 -3.99
CA THR A 7 3.26 15.52 -4.86
C THR A 7 4.51 15.17 -5.68
N GLN A 8 5.71 15.36 -5.12
CA GLN A 8 6.92 14.75 -5.68
C GLN A 8 6.96 13.27 -5.28
N GLY A 9 6.61 12.42 -6.24
CA GLY A 9 7.14 11.07 -6.47
C GLY A 9 7.58 10.26 -5.24
N MET A 10 6.64 9.72 -4.47
CA MET A 10 6.96 8.49 -3.75
C MET A 10 7.09 7.38 -4.80
N THR A 11 8.31 6.89 -5.02
CA THR A 11 8.54 5.65 -5.79
C THR A 11 7.88 4.52 -5.02
N TYR A 12 6.75 4.02 -5.52
CA TYR A 12 6.09 2.84 -5.00
C TYR A 12 6.64 1.61 -5.71
N THR A 13 6.74 0.50 -4.99
CA THR A 13 7.26 -0.76 -5.51
C THR A 13 6.17 -1.57 -6.21
N ALA A 14 4.91 -1.33 -5.86
CA ALA A 14 3.74 -1.95 -6.47
C ALA A 14 2.47 -1.13 -6.20
N GLU A 15 1.39 -1.45 -6.88
CA GLU A 15 0.03 -1.04 -6.51
C GLU A 15 -0.65 -2.14 -5.68
N ILE A 16 -1.56 -1.75 -4.78
CA ILE A 16 -2.38 -2.68 -4.01
C ILE A 16 -3.85 -2.28 -4.06
N GLU A 17 -4.70 -3.20 -4.51
CA GLU A 17 -6.14 -3.15 -4.22
C GLU A 17 -6.32 -3.66 -2.78
N LEU A 18 -6.42 -2.71 -1.85
CA LEU A 18 -6.52 -2.99 -0.42
C LEU A 18 -7.87 -3.63 -0.10
N ILE A 19 -7.85 -4.84 0.45
CA ILE A 19 -9.04 -5.54 0.96
C ILE A 19 -9.24 -5.20 2.44
N GLY A 20 -8.16 -5.10 3.21
CA GLY A 20 -8.24 -4.74 4.62
C GLY A 20 -6.90 -4.88 5.35
N PHE A 21 -7.02 -5.01 6.67
CA PHE A 21 -5.88 -5.21 7.57
C PHE A 21 -6.12 -6.41 8.47
N LEU A 22 -5.04 -7.11 8.78
CA LEU A 22 -5.02 -8.28 9.63
C LEU A 22 -4.09 -8.01 10.83
N PRO A 23 -4.56 -8.20 12.07
CA PRO A 23 -3.68 -8.22 13.23
C PRO A 23 -2.80 -9.47 13.19
N TYR A 24 -1.51 -9.31 13.49
CA TYR A 24 -0.52 -10.39 13.54
C TYR A 24 0.18 -10.37 14.91
N GLY A 25 -0.60 -10.50 15.97
CA GLY A 25 -0.17 -10.26 17.35
C GLY A 25 -0.71 -8.93 17.88
N ILE A 26 -0.08 -8.40 18.93
CA ILE A 26 -0.60 -7.21 19.65
C ILE A 26 -0.30 -5.91 18.91
N THR A 27 0.88 -5.80 18.28
CA THR A 27 1.38 -4.54 17.70
C THR A 27 1.74 -4.62 16.22
N ASP A 28 1.62 -5.81 15.60
CA ASP A 28 1.87 -5.99 14.16
C ASP A 28 0.54 -5.99 13.41
N ILE A 29 0.37 -5.06 12.47
CA ILE A 29 -0.76 -5.00 11.55
C ILE A 29 -0.22 -5.13 10.14
N ARG A 30 -0.85 -5.99 9.34
CA ARG A 30 -0.48 -6.24 7.94
C ARG A 30 -1.62 -5.89 7.03
N ALA A 31 -1.33 -5.39 5.84
CA ALA A 31 -2.35 -5.19 4.81
C ALA A 31 -2.58 -6.50 4.07
N ASN A 32 -3.83 -6.81 3.74
CA ASN A 32 -4.18 -7.85 2.78
C ASN A 32 -4.87 -7.22 1.57
N GLY A 33 -4.53 -7.71 0.38
CA GLY A 33 -5.01 -7.11 -0.87
C GLY A 33 -4.58 -7.90 -2.09
N ARG A 34 -4.89 -7.35 -3.27
CA ARG A 34 -4.35 -7.84 -4.55
C ARG A 34 -3.25 -6.91 -5.04
N ILE A 35 -2.12 -7.48 -5.43
CA ILE A 35 -0.97 -6.71 -5.93
C ILE A 35 -1.06 -6.51 -7.45
N TYR A 36 -0.59 -5.35 -7.92
CA TYR A 36 -0.49 -5.02 -9.35
C TYR A 36 0.79 -4.24 -9.62
N GLN A 37 1.29 -4.29 -10.85
CA GLN A 37 2.45 -3.51 -11.30
C GLN A 37 3.65 -3.63 -10.35
N ASP A 38 3.95 -4.85 -9.90
CA ASP A 38 5.12 -5.10 -9.06
C ASP A 38 6.40 -4.86 -9.85
N ALA A 39 7.11 -3.77 -9.52
CA ALA A 39 8.31 -3.34 -10.23
C ALA A 39 9.42 -4.39 -10.17
N ASP A 40 9.45 -5.17 -9.09
CA ASP A 40 10.44 -6.23 -8.86
C ASP A 40 10.02 -7.58 -9.48
N GLN A 41 8.84 -7.65 -10.14
CA GLN A 41 8.28 -8.84 -10.78
C GLN A 41 8.23 -10.08 -9.87
N ARG A 42 8.11 -9.89 -8.55
CA ARG A 42 8.00 -10.99 -7.57
C ARG A 42 6.64 -11.66 -7.65
N TRP A 43 5.62 -10.89 -8.05
CA TRP A 43 4.24 -11.33 -8.11
C TRP A 43 3.60 -10.97 -9.44
N ARG A 44 2.65 -11.82 -9.88
CA ARG A 44 1.78 -11.50 -11.00
C ARG A 44 0.64 -10.60 -10.55
N ASP A 45 0.13 -9.79 -11.47
CA ASP A 45 -1.02 -8.93 -11.24
C ASP A 45 -2.25 -9.72 -10.78
N GLY A 46 -2.97 -9.19 -9.80
CA GLY A 46 -4.18 -9.76 -9.22
C GLY A 46 -3.94 -10.83 -8.15
N VAL A 47 -2.68 -11.22 -7.88
CA VAL A 47 -2.35 -12.18 -6.82
C VAL A 47 -2.69 -11.59 -5.45
N LYS A 48 -3.35 -12.39 -4.60
CA LYS A 48 -3.60 -12.03 -3.20
C LYS A 48 -2.30 -12.09 -2.40
N ILE A 49 -2.00 -11.03 -1.67
CA ILE A 49 -0.84 -10.95 -0.79
C ILE A 49 -1.25 -10.53 0.62
N ILE A 50 -0.41 -10.91 1.58
CA ILE A 50 -0.36 -10.30 2.92
C ILE A 50 1.00 -9.62 3.02
N THR A 51 1.00 -8.34 3.34
CA THR A 51 2.24 -7.56 3.36
C THR A 51 3.09 -7.88 4.60
N SER A 52 4.32 -7.35 4.61
CA SER A 52 5.02 -7.11 5.88
C SER A 52 4.31 -6.06 6.73
N SER A 53 4.76 -5.88 7.98
CA SER A 53 4.17 -4.95 8.95
C SER A 53 3.99 -3.54 8.37
N VAL A 54 2.79 -2.99 8.51
CA VAL A 54 2.41 -1.65 8.06
C VAL A 54 2.93 -0.61 9.05
N GLN A 55 3.62 0.40 8.54
CA GLN A 55 4.27 1.44 9.33
C GLN A 55 3.45 2.73 9.43
N ASN A 56 2.46 2.93 8.55
CA ASN A 56 1.67 4.15 8.45
C ASN A 56 0.15 3.89 8.56
N ILE A 57 -0.25 2.98 9.46
CA ILE A 57 -1.64 2.54 9.63
C ILE A 57 -2.62 3.69 9.96
N HIS A 58 -2.13 4.80 10.50
CA HIS A 58 -2.94 5.96 10.85
C HIS A 58 -3.01 7.05 9.77
N SER A 59 -2.20 6.97 8.71
CA SER A 59 -2.14 8.01 7.66
C SER A 59 -2.34 7.48 6.24
N PHE A 60 -2.47 6.17 6.02
CA PHE A 60 -2.52 5.61 4.67
C PHE A 60 -3.67 6.15 3.79
N TYR A 61 -4.84 6.47 4.38
CA TYR A 61 -5.95 7.06 3.64
C TYR A 61 -5.66 8.48 3.15
N SER A 62 -4.96 9.30 3.94
CA SER A 62 -4.55 10.65 3.53
C SER A 62 -3.37 10.63 2.57
N ASP A 63 -2.45 9.69 2.79
CA ASP A 63 -1.21 9.60 2.03
C ASP A 63 -1.43 8.93 0.67
N GLY A 64 -2.43 8.05 0.55
CA GLY A 64 -2.70 7.25 -0.65
C GLY A 64 -1.76 6.06 -0.83
N TYR A 65 -0.96 5.72 0.19
CA TYR A 65 0.01 4.63 0.17
C TYR A 65 0.01 3.82 1.46
N ILE A 66 0.33 2.53 1.33
CA ILE A 66 0.70 1.65 2.44
C ILE A 66 2.22 1.54 2.46
N ARG A 67 2.86 2.04 3.52
CA ARG A 67 4.29 1.81 3.79
C ARG A 67 4.44 0.60 4.67
N THR A 68 5.28 -0.32 4.25
CA THR A 68 5.61 -1.53 5.01
C THR A 68 7.12 -1.61 5.19
N ARG A 69 7.59 -2.52 6.05
CA ARG A 69 9.02 -2.71 6.28
C ARG A 69 9.83 -2.91 4.99
N ASN A 70 9.25 -3.58 3.99
CA ASN A 70 9.98 -4.01 2.79
C ASN A 70 9.55 -3.32 1.50
N SER A 71 8.42 -2.60 1.50
CA SER A 71 7.77 -2.16 0.25
C SER A 71 6.82 -1.01 0.52
N VAL A 72 6.62 -0.17 -0.50
CA VAL A 72 5.65 0.93 -0.50
C VAL A 72 4.62 0.64 -1.59
N TYR A 73 3.36 0.52 -1.20
CA TYR A 73 2.27 0.20 -2.11
C TYR A 73 1.39 1.41 -2.34
N LYS A 74 1.16 1.78 -3.60
CA LYS A 74 0.13 2.77 -3.93
C LYS A 74 -1.25 2.13 -3.81
N ILE A 75 -2.18 2.80 -3.14
CA ILE A 75 -3.54 2.30 -3.03
C ILE A 75 -4.21 2.46 -4.39
N ARG A 76 -4.56 1.32 -5.00
CA ARG A 76 -5.37 1.26 -6.20
C ARG A 76 -6.82 1.41 -5.78
N ARG A 77 -7.47 2.48 -6.24
CA ARG A 77 -8.93 2.58 -6.14
C ARG A 77 -9.52 1.62 -7.17
N ALA A 78 -10.52 0.83 -6.77
CA ALA A 78 -11.40 0.21 -7.76
C ALA A 78 -11.94 1.35 -8.64
N GLY A 79 -11.77 1.24 -9.96
CA GLY A 79 -12.43 2.17 -10.86
C GLY A 79 -13.92 2.02 -10.62
N ASN A 80 -14.59 3.09 -10.19
CA ASN A 80 -16.02 3.18 -10.43
C ASN A 80 -16.15 3.35 -11.95
N GLU A 81 -16.37 2.24 -12.64
CA GLU A 81 -16.95 2.24 -13.99
C GLU A 81 -18.41 2.72 -13.91
#